data_AF-A0A9W4SZM8-F1
#
_entry.id   AF-A0A9W4SZM8-F1
#
_cell.length_a   1.000
_cell.length_b   1.000
_cell.length_c   1.000
_cell.angle_alpha   90.00
_cell.angle_beta   90.00
_cell.angle_gamma   90.00
#
_symmetry.space_group_name_H-M   'P 1'
#
loop_
_entity.id
_entity.type
_entity.pdbx_description
1 polymer ?
#
loop_
_entity_poly.entity_id
_entity_poly.type
_entity_poly.pdbx_seq_one_letter_code
_entity_poly.pdbx_strand_id
1 'polypeptide(L)'
;MTILLGEVPQQDVARWTKYPAWHPNIIDYDLEIADSIVLLAFILTSCSAYLGLKWSYKQPKYKKYVTFFYKDEIATPTTGFIILLSYYILITGLGEFTYWTLDVGKLWSVTGVLHNVLEIAILILLHNGGKLKSNLTFAWLGGYILLVTILSMKLKWPYDGIWFKIQGLCSDYALIIQFVRVYLSTRKNLREAYDEQLPLNNPVLPSASQNKFSYDEFFPNNVSHPNQIILLILGSITHLIGNIANSIWMQSALAFYVFQLSYVVTWPFYAYYIFVDTHCA
;
A
#
# COMPACT_ATOMS: atom_id res chain seq x y z
N MET A 1 -8.70 -5.15 -36.71
CA MET A 1 -7.82 -6.32 -36.60
C MET A 1 -8.45 -7.28 -35.62
N THR A 2 -8.96 -8.41 -36.09
CA THR A 2 -9.72 -9.39 -35.29
C THR A 2 -8.72 -10.27 -34.57
N ILE A 3 -8.53 -10.09 -33.25
CA ILE A 3 -7.67 -10.96 -32.46
C ILE A 3 -8.37 -12.32 -32.35
N LEU A 4 -7.79 -13.35 -32.96
CA LEU A 4 -8.20 -14.74 -32.77
C LEU A 4 -7.97 -15.11 -31.29
N LEU A 5 -9.03 -15.55 -30.61
CA LEU A 5 -8.96 -16.17 -29.29
C LEU A 5 -8.00 -17.39 -29.36
N GLY A 6 -6.76 -17.22 -28.90
CA GLY A 6 -5.82 -18.34 -28.76
C GLY A 6 -4.34 -18.03 -29.01
N GLU A 7 -4.00 -16.91 -29.67
CA GLU A 7 -2.59 -16.58 -29.92
C GLU A 7 -2.03 -15.66 -28.84
N VAL A 8 -0.85 -16.01 -28.31
CA VAL A 8 -0.08 -15.14 -27.40
C VAL A 8 0.30 -13.87 -28.18
N PRO A 9 -0.06 -12.68 -27.71
CA PRO A 9 0.22 -11.47 -28.45
C PRO A 9 1.74 -11.23 -28.50
N GLN A 10 2.21 -10.72 -29.64
CA GLN A 10 3.62 -10.43 -29.85
C GLN A 10 4.09 -9.37 -28.85
N GLN A 11 5.24 -9.63 -28.24
CA GLN A 11 5.87 -8.74 -27.27
C GLN A 11 6.39 -7.48 -27.95
N ASP A 12 6.11 -6.30 -27.39
CA ASP A 12 6.72 -5.04 -27.84
C ASP A 12 8.09 -4.85 -27.17
N VAL A 13 8.80 -3.79 -27.56
CA VAL A 13 10.13 -3.46 -27.03
C VAL A 13 10.12 -2.14 -26.28
N ALA A 14 10.87 -2.11 -25.19
CA ALA A 14 11.07 -0.92 -24.39
C ALA A 14 11.67 0.21 -25.23
N ARG A 15 11.12 1.42 -25.11
CA ARG A 15 11.51 2.59 -25.92
C ARG A 15 13.01 2.85 -25.93
N TRP A 16 13.64 2.86 -24.76
CA TRP A 16 15.03 3.31 -24.57
C TRP A 16 16.04 2.16 -24.66
N THR A 17 15.74 1.01 -24.04
CA THR A 17 16.68 -0.12 -23.96
C THR A 17 16.55 -1.08 -25.14
N LYS A 18 15.43 -1.02 -25.88
CA LYS A 18 15.05 -1.97 -26.94
C LYS A 18 14.95 -3.43 -26.46
N TYR A 19 14.92 -3.67 -25.15
CA TYR A 19 14.70 -4.99 -24.59
C TYR A 19 13.22 -5.37 -24.66
N PRO A 20 12.89 -6.68 -24.69
CA PRO A 20 11.50 -7.11 -24.72
C PRO A 20 10.74 -6.67 -23.46
N ALA A 21 9.58 -6.03 -23.65
CA ALA A 21 8.74 -5.47 -22.60
C ALA A 21 7.59 -6.42 -22.24
N TRP A 22 7.07 -6.41 -21.02
CA TRP A 22 5.95 -7.27 -20.60
C TRP A 22 4.57 -6.74 -21.02
N HIS A 23 4.50 -6.21 -22.25
CA HIS A 23 3.26 -5.87 -22.90
C HIS A 23 3.41 -6.04 -24.43
N PRO A 24 2.30 -6.30 -25.13
CA PRO A 24 2.24 -6.15 -26.58
C PRO A 24 2.13 -4.67 -26.97
N ASN A 25 2.06 -4.41 -28.28
CA ASN A 25 1.82 -3.07 -28.78
C ASN A 25 0.50 -2.50 -28.25
N ILE A 26 0.53 -1.26 -27.75
CA ILE A 26 -0.64 -0.57 -27.21
C ILE A 26 -1.34 0.17 -28.36
N ILE A 27 -2.63 -0.15 -28.55
CA ILE A 27 -3.49 0.42 -29.58
C ILE A 27 -3.85 1.86 -29.20
N ASP A 28 -3.79 2.76 -30.18
CA ASP A 28 -4.06 4.20 -30.03
C ASP A 28 -3.19 4.88 -28.96
N TYR A 29 -1.94 4.41 -28.83
CA TYR A 29 -0.98 4.93 -27.85
C TYR A 29 -0.36 6.24 -28.32
N ASP A 30 -0.76 7.34 -27.68
CA ASP A 30 -0.16 8.65 -27.85
C ASP A 30 1.00 8.81 -26.86
N LEU A 31 2.22 8.95 -27.40
CA LEU A 31 3.43 9.05 -26.58
C LEU A 31 3.47 10.32 -25.72
N GLU A 32 2.99 11.44 -26.24
CA GLU A 32 3.02 12.72 -25.53
C GLU A 32 2.05 12.68 -24.34
N ILE A 33 0.85 12.15 -24.56
CA ILE A 33 -0.14 11.95 -23.49
C ILE A 33 0.39 10.94 -22.47
N ALA A 34 0.90 9.80 -22.93
CA ALA A 34 1.41 8.76 -22.04
C ALA A 34 2.57 9.25 -21.17
N ASP A 35 3.58 9.89 -21.76
CA ASP A 35 4.72 10.45 -21.02
C ASP A 35 4.25 11.53 -20.02
N SER A 36 3.30 12.39 -20.40
CA SER A 36 2.78 13.43 -19.53
C SER A 36 2.10 12.86 -18.28
N ILE A 37 1.28 11.81 -18.45
CA ILE A 37 0.57 11.17 -17.33
C ILE A 37 1.55 10.39 -16.45
N VAL A 38 2.54 9.70 -17.03
CA VAL A 38 3.59 8.98 -16.27
C VAL A 38 4.43 9.97 -15.47
N LEU A 39 4.81 11.10 -16.07
CA LEU A 39 5.53 12.15 -15.36
C LEU A 39 4.71 12.74 -14.22
N LEU A 40 3.41 12.98 -14.43
CA LEU A 40 2.50 13.44 -13.38
C LEU A 40 2.43 12.43 -12.21
N ALA A 41 2.29 11.14 -12.52
CA ALA A 41 2.29 10.07 -11.53
C ALA A 41 3.60 10.07 -10.74
N PHE A 42 4.74 10.06 -11.44
CA PHE A 42 6.06 10.12 -10.83
C PHE A 42 6.26 11.31 -9.90
N ILE A 43 5.86 12.51 -10.33
CA ILE A 43 5.97 13.73 -9.52
C ILE A 43 5.10 13.61 -8.26
N LEU A 44 3.83 13.22 -8.39
CA LEU A 44 2.92 13.13 -7.25
C LEU A 44 3.30 12.02 -6.28
N THR A 45 3.74 10.86 -6.76
CA THR A 45 4.26 9.77 -5.94
C THR A 45 5.52 10.21 -5.21
N SER A 46 6.45 10.90 -5.87
CA SER A 46 7.69 11.41 -5.27
C SER A 46 7.43 12.48 -4.22
N CYS A 47 6.52 13.43 -4.49
CA CYS A 47 6.07 14.40 -3.51
C CYS A 47 5.41 13.73 -2.30
N SER A 48 4.54 12.74 -2.56
CA SER A 48 3.87 11.95 -1.52
C SER A 48 4.88 11.17 -0.66
N ALA A 49 5.90 10.57 -1.28
CA ALA A 49 6.98 9.87 -0.60
C ALA A 49 7.78 10.82 0.30
N TYR A 50 8.20 11.98 -0.25
CA TYR A 50 8.95 12.98 0.49
C TYR A 50 8.16 13.50 1.71
N LEU A 51 6.89 13.85 1.51
CA LEU A 51 6.03 14.33 2.59
C LEU A 51 5.73 13.23 3.60
N GLY A 52 5.39 12.01 3.15
CA GLY A 52 5.16 10.85 3.99
C GLY A 52 6.37 10.54 4.89
N LEU A 53 7.58 10.48 4.31
CA LEU A 53 8.82 10.30 5.08
C LEU A 53 8.99 11.43 6.10
N LYS A 54 8.92 12.69 5.66
CA LYS A 54 9.06 13.87 6.54
C LYS A 54 8.08 13.83 7.72
N TRP A 55 6.82 13.47 7.49
CA TRP A 55 5.80 13.40 8.52
C TRP A 55 5.97 12.18 9.42
N SER A 56 6.30 11.01 8.87
CA SER A 56 6.48 9.77 9.64
C SER A 56 7.64 9.82 10.64
N TYR A 57 8.70 10.58 10.35
CA TYR A 57 9.80 10.82 11.29
C TYR A 57 9.52 11.92 12.33
N LYS A 58 8.49 12.74 12.12
CA LYS A 58 8.10 13.80 13.05
C LYS A 58 7.05 13.27 14.03
N GLN A 59 7.50 12.49 15.00
CA GLN A 59 6.60 11.90 15.99
C GLN A 59 5.93 12.96 16.88
N PRO A 60 4.68 12.72 17.32
CA PRO A 60 4.00 13.60 18.25
C PRO A 60 4.80 13.75 19.55
N LYS A 61 5.01 14.99 19.98
CA LYS A 61 5.80 15.30 21.20
C LYS A 61 5.18 14.73 22.47
N TYR A 62 3.87 14.52 22.48
CA TYR A 62 3.14 14.00 23.64
C TYR A 62 2.50 12.65 23.31
N LYS A 63 2.65 11.68 24.23
CA LYS A 63 2.15 10.30 24.07
C LYS A 63 0.65 10.21 23.80
N LYS A 64 -0.13 11.21 24.25
CA LYS A 64 -1.58 11.26 24.07
C LYS A 64 -2.06 11.49 22.63
N TYR A 65 -1.14 11.86 21.74
CA TYR A 65 -1.39 12.12 20.32
C TYR A 65 -0.84 11.00 19.42
N VAL A 66 -0.45 9.86 20.02
CA VAL A 66 0.03 8.70 19.27
C VAL A 66 -1.17 7.83 18.92
N THR A 67 -1.37 7.52 17.65
CA THR A 67 -2.38 6.55 17.23
C THR A 67 -1.93 5.12 17.51
N PHE A 68 -2.88 4.24 17.82
CA PHE A 68 -2.62 2.82 18.10
C PHE A 68 -3.49 1.91 17.24
N PHE A 69 -2.92 0.78 16.82
CA PHE A 69 -3.66 -0.40 16.42
C PHE A 69 -4.03 -1.23 17.65
N TYR A 70 -5.26 -1.73 17.65
CA TYR A 70 -5.79 -2.57 18.73
C TYR A 70 -6.01 -3.99 18.21
N LYS A 71 -5.34 -4.97 18.83
CA LYS A 71 -5.54 -6.39 18.57
C LYS A 71 -5.40 -7.17 19.88
N ASP A 72 -6.39 -7.98 20.22
CA ASP A 72 -6.40 -8.85 21.40
C ASP A 72 -6.01 -8.07 22.68
N GLU A 73 -6.66 -6.92 22.92
CA GLU A 73 -6.42 -6.00 24.05
C GLU A 73 -5.03 -5.31 24.08
N ILE A 74 -4.15 -5.61 23.12
CA ILE A 74 -2.82 -4.99 23.02
C ILE A 74 -2.88 -3.78 22.08
N ALA A 75 -2.53 -2.61 22.61
CA ALA A 75 -2.33 -1.38 21.85
C ALA A 75 -0.89 -1.30 21.31
N THR A 76 -0.75 -1.19 19.99
CA THR A 76 0.54 -1.01 19.31
C THR A 76 0.58 0.32 18.56
N PRO A 77 1.59 1.18 18.78
CA PRO A 77 1.72 2.43 18.03
C PRO A 77 1.74 2.22 16.51
N THR A 78 1.07 3.10 15.76
CA THR A 78 1.07 3.08 14.28
C THR A 78 2.42 3.51 13.67
N THR A 79 3.37 4.00 14.48
CA THR A 79 4.64 4.55 14.02
C THR A 79 5.41 3.64 13.05
N GLY A 80 5.52 2.35 13.37
CA GLY A 80 6.22 1.40 12.50
C GLY A 80 5.50 1.21 11.16
N PHE A 81 4.18 1.25 11.17
CA PHE A 81 3.35 1.16 9.96
C PHE A 81 3.49 2.40 9.09
N ILE A 82 3.38 3.62 9.63
CA ILE A 82 3.50 4.83 8.82
C ILE A 82 4.89 4.99 8.21
N ILE A 83 5.96 4.56 8.89
CA ILE A 83 7.31 4.55 8.31
C ILE A 83 7.38 3.54 7.16
N LEU A 84 6.87 2.33 7.36
CA LEU A 84 6.83 1.30 6.32
C LEU A 84 6.00 1.73 5.11
N LEU A 85 4.85 2.38 5.36
CA LEU A 85 3.98 2.96 4.33
C LEU A 85 4.69 4.07 3.54
N SER A 86 5.46 4.94 4.21
CA SER A 86 6.29 5.94 3.54
C SER A 86 7.34 5.32 2.61
N TYR A 87 8.01 4.26 3.06
CA TYR A 87 8.96 3.52 2.21
C TYR A 87 8.27 2.83 1.03
N TYR A 88 7.06 2.33 1.22
CA TYR A 88 6.26 1.75 0.15
C TYR A 88 5.94 2.79 -0.93
N ILE A 89 5.52 4.00 -0.54
CA ILE A 89 5.30 5.11 -1.49
C ILE A 89 6.63 5.46 -2.21
N LEU A 90 7.75 5.55 -1.48
CA LEU A 90 9.06 5.86 -2.05
C LEU A 90 9.50 4.85 -3.13
N ILE A 91 9.44 3.56 -2.80
CA ILE A 91 9.84 2.50 -3.72
C ILE A 91 8.89 2.44 -4.91
N THR A 92 7.61 2.78 -4.72
CA THR A 92 6.68 2.90 -5.85
C THR A 92 7.06 4.04 -6.80
N GLY A 93 7.45 5.21 -6.28
CA GLY A 93 7.96 6.30 -7.10
C GLY A 93 9.23 5.92 -7.87
N LEU A 94 10.12 5.12 -7.26
CA LEU A 94 11.26 4.53 -7.96
C LEU A 94 10.81 3.53 -9.05
N GLY A 95 9.75 2.76 -8.79
CA GLY A 95 9.10 1.89 -9.75
C GLY A 95 8.55 2.65 -10.96
N GLU A 96 7.93 3.81 -10.76
CA GLU A 96 7.44 4.68 -11.85
C GLU A 96 8.59 5.28 -12.66
N PHE A 97 9.64 5.77 -11.99
CA PHE A 97 10.83 6.27 -12.67
C PHE A 97 11.52 5.20 -13.53
N THR A 98 11.66 4.00 -12.97
CA THR A 98 12.24 2.86 -13.70
C THR A 98 11.31 2.35 -14.79
N TYR A 99 9.98 2.44 -14.63
CA TYR A 99 9.04 2.17 -15.71
C TYR A 99 9.27 3.14 -16.87
N TRP A 100 9.35 4.44 -16.61
CA TRP A 100 9.52 5.45 -17.66
C TRP A 100 10.81 5.28 -18.48
N THR A 101 11.88 4.78 -17.83
CA THR A 101 13.21 4.62 -18.42
C THR A 101 13.50 3.23 -18.97
N LEU A 102 12.97 2.17 -18.36
CA LEU A 102 13.28 0.78 -18.70
C LEU A 102 12.11 0.00 -19.29
N ASP A 103 10.89 0.57 -19.20
CA ASP A 103 9.62 -0.10 -19.49
C ASP A 103 9.32 -1.27 -18.54
N VAL A 104 8.07 -1.75 -18.50
CA VAL A 104 7.72 -2.95 -17.74
C VAL A 104 8.43 -4.13 -18.40
N GLY A 105 9.22 -4.89 -17.64
CA GLY A 105 9.97 -6.01 -18.15
C GLY A 105 10.91 -6.60 -17.11
N LYS A 106 11.82 -7.48 -17.53
CA LYS A 106 12.75 -8.15 -16.61
C LYS A 106 13.66 -7.18 -15.84
N LEU A 107 14.12 -6.10 -16.47
CA LEU A 107 14.93 -5.08 -15.77
C LEU A 107 14.12 -4.33 -14.72
N TRP A 108 12.93 -3.86 -15.10
CA TRP A 108 12.02 -3.18 -14.20
C TRP A 108 11.53 -4.07 -13.04
N SER A 109 11.45 -5.38 -13.25
CA SER A 109 11.02 -6.32 -12.20
C SER A 109 11.87 -6.26 -10.92
N VAL A 110 13.11 -5.76 -11.00
CA VAL A 110 13.98 -5.55 -9.83
C VAL A 110 13.45 -4.47 -8.91
N THR A 111 12.90 -3.37 -9.44
CA THR A 111 12.24 -2.35 -8.62
C THR A 111 10.81 -2.76 -8.26
N GLY A 112 10.10 -3.38 -9.21
CA GLY A 112 8.75 -3.90 -8.95
C GLY A 112 8.70 -4.93 -7.83
N VAL A 113 9.70 -5.82 -7.69
CA VAL A 113 9.70 -6.82 -6.60
C VAL A 113 9.86 -6.15 -5.24
N LEU A 114 10.61 -5.05 -5.15
CA LEU A 114 10.74 -4.29 -3.90
C LEU A 114 9.42 -3.64 -3.50
N HIS A 115 8.64 -3.15 -4.47
CA HIS A 115 7.28 -2.66 -4.25
C HIS A 115 6.40 -3.77 -3.66
N ASN A 116 6.32 -4.94 -4.32
CA ASN A 116 5.51 -6.07 -3.83
C ASN A 116 5.96 -6.56 -2.43
N VAL A 117 7.27 -6.54 -2.14
CA VAL A 117 7.81 -6.92 -0.82
C VAL A 117 7.30 -6.00 0.28
N LEU A 118 7.23 -4.70 0.01
CA LEU A 118 6.75 -3.73 1.00
C LEU A 118 5.25 -3.89 1.25
N GLU A 119 4.46 -4.22 0.22
CA GLU A 119 3.04 -4.59 0.40
C GLU A 119 2.90 -5.82 1.29
N ILE A 120 3.66 -6.88 1.01
CA ILE A 120 3.64 -8.11 1.81
C ILE A 120 4.11 -7.81 3.24
N ALA A 121 5.11 -6.96 3.42
CA ALA A 121 5.56 -6.54 4.74
C ALA A 121 4.47 -5.78 5.50
N ILE A 122 3.72 -4.89 4.83
CA ILE A 122 2.55 -4.20 5.41
C ILE A 122 1.49 -5.21 5.82
N LEU A 123 1.15 -6.17 4.96
CA LEU A 123 0.18 -7.23 5.24
C LEU A 123 0.56 -8.03 6.49
N ILE A 124 1.83 -8.46 6.58
CA ILE A 124 2.34 -9.22 7.73
C ILE A 124 2.35 -8.34 8.99
N LEU A 125 2.73 -7.07 8.89
CA LEU A 125 2.74 -6.13 10.01
C LEU A 125 1.33 -5.96 10.58
N LEU A 126 0.34 -5.69 9.72
CA LEU A 126 -1.05 -5.53 10.14
C LEU A 126 -1.65 -6.83 10.67
N HIS A 127 -1.37 -7.97 10.01
CA HIS A 127 -1.80 -9.28 10.49
C HIS A 127 -1.30 -9.57 11.92
N ASN A 128 -0.07 -9.14 12.23
CA ASN A 128 0.56 -9.32 13.53
C ASN A 128 0.25 -8.19 14.55
N GLY A 129 -0.77 -7.36 14.29
CA GLY A 129 -1.21 -6.33 15.21
C GLY A 129 -0.29 -5.12 15.28
N GLY A 130 0.44 -4.82 14.20
CA GLY A 130 1.26 -3.61 14.07
C GLY A 130 2.76 -3.80 14.29
N LYS A 131 3.26 -5.03 14.53
CA LYS A 131 4.69 -5.31 14.75
C LYS A 131 5.17 -6.50 13.94
N LEU A 132 6.37 -6.37 13.35
CA LEU A 132 7.15 -7.49 12.84
C LEU A 132 8.00 -8.04 13.98
N LYS A 133 7.60 -9.19 14.56
CA LYS A 133 8.21 -9.71 15.80
C LYS A 133 9.36 -10.69 15.57
N SER A 134 9.48 -11.28 14.38
CA SER A 134 10.37 -12.42 14.14
C SER A 134 11.41 -12.13 13.07
N ASN A 135 12.68 -12.46 13.34
CA ASN A 135 13.75 -12.44 12.35
C ASN A 135 13.46 -13.37 11.16
N LEU A 136 12.69 -14.43 11.40
CA LEU A 136 12.24 -15.36 10.36
C LEU A 136 11.40 -14.64 9.30
N THR A 137 10.66 -13.58 9.66
CA THR A 137 9.89 -12.79 8.70
C THR A 137 10.79 -12.16 7.63
N PHE A 138 11.96 -11.63 8.02
CA PHE A 138 12.90 -11.06 7.06
C PHE A 138 13.53 -12.13 6.16
N ALA A 139 13.80 -13.33 6.70
CA ALA A 139 14.25 -14.46 5.90
C ALA A 139 13.20 -14.88 4.86
N TRP A 140 11.91 -14.92 5.22
CA TRP A 140 10.81 -15.18 4.28
C TRP A 140 10.68 -14.12 3.19
N LEU A 141 10.78 -12.83 3.56
CA LEU A 141 10.76 -11.73 2.58
C LEU A 141 11.96 -11.82 1.62
N GLY A 142 13.15 -12.15 2.12
CA GLY A 142 14.33 -12.41 1.29
C GLY A 142 14.15 -13.60 0.36
N GLY A 143 13.59 -14.70 0.86
CA GLY A 143 13.24 -15.88 0.05
C GLY A 143 12.22 -15.55 -1.04
N TYR A 144 11.22 -14.73 -0.74
CA TYR A 144 10.25 -14.24 -1.71
C TYR A 144 10.94 -13.44 -2.83
N ILE A 145 11.81 -12.47 -2.51
CA ILE A 145 12.57 -11.69 -3.51
C ILE A 145 13.33 -12.62 -4.45
N LEU A 146 14.06 -13.59 -3.90
CA LEU A 146 14.85 -14.53 -4.68
C LEU A 146 13.96 -15.38 -5.60
N LEU A 147 12.89 -15.94 -5.07
CA LEU A 147 11.95 -16.77 -5.83
C LEU A 147 11.34 -16.01 -7.01
N VAL A 148 10.80 -14.82 -6.73
CA VAL A 148 10.15 -13.97 -7.74
C VAL A 148 11.13 -13.56 -8.82
N THR A 149 12.33 -13.14 -8.43
CA THR A 149 13.38 -12.72 -9.37
C THR A 149 13.83 -13.89 -10.23
N ILE A 150 14.14 -15.05 -9.64
CA ILE A 150 14.60 -16.24 -10.38
C ILE A 150 13.53 -16.69 -11.39
N LEU A 151 12.27 -16.78 -10.97
CA LEU A 151 11.19 -17.21 -11.86
C LEU A 151 10.93 -16.19 -12.97
N SER A 152 10.92 -14.88 -12.66
CA SER A 152 10.77 -13.83 -13.67
C SER A 152 11.89 -13.85 -14.73
N MET A 153 13.11 -14.23 -14.33
CA MET A 153 14.23 -14.37 -15.25
C MET A 153 14.16 -15.63 -16.10
N LYS A 154 13.71 -16.76 -15.52
CA LYS A 154 13.66 -18.08 -16.18
C LYS A 154 12.44 -18.29 -17.07
N LEU A 155 11.29 -17.74 -16.68
CA LEU A 155 10.08 -17.82 -17.47
C LEU A 155 10.23 -17.00 -18.77
N LYS A 156 9.53 -17.45 -19.81
CA LYS A 156 9.44 -16.78 -21.10
C LYS A 156 8.10 -16.08 -21.21
N TRP A 157 8.04 -15.04 -22.04
CA TRP A 157 6.79 -14.38 -22.42
C TRP A 157 5.75 -15.41 -22.89
N PRO A 158 4.49 -15.34 -22.43
CA PRO A 158 3.89 -14.33 -21.54
C PRO A 158 3.96 -14.69 -20.05
N TYR A 159 4.50 -15.86 -19.70
CA TYR A 159 4.43 -16.43 -18.37
C TYR A 159 5.22 -15.66 -17.32
N ASP A 160 6.32 -15.01 -17.71
CA ASP A 160 7.09 -14.15 -16.82
C ASP A 160 6.29 -12.90 -16.40
N GLY A 161 5.68 -12.20 -17.36
CA GLY A 161 4.81 -11.05 -17.09
C GLY A 161 3.56 -11.44 -16.29
N ILE A 162 2.91 -12.56 -16.63
CA ILE A 162 1.76 -13.08 -15.89
C ILE A 162 2.14 -13.45 -14.46
N TRP A 163 3.24 -14.19 -14.28
CA TRP A 163 3.75 -14.59 -12.97
C TRP A 163 3.97 -13.38 -12.08
N PHE A 164 4.62 -12.35 -12.61
CA PHE A 164 4.89 -11.12 -11.88
C PHE A 164 3.60 -10.37 -11.51
N LYS A 165 2.68 -10.19 -12.46
CA LYS A 165 1.41 -9.48 -12.25
C LYS A 165 0.49 -10.17 -11.24
N ILE A 166 0.39 -11.51 -11.26
CA ILE A 166 -0.48 -12.25 -10.34
C ILE A 166 -0.09 -12.01 -8.88
N GLN A 167 1.21 -11.93 -8.59
CA GLN A 167 1.69 -11.68 -7.22
C GLN A 167 1.22 -10.32 -6.71
N GLY A 168 1.43 -9.26 -7.50
CA GLY A 168 1.01 -7.90 -7.17
C GLY A 168 -0.50 -7.79 -7.00
N LEU A 169 -1.28 -8.35 -7.95
CA LEU A 169 -2.74 -8.34 -7.83
C LEU A 169 -3.23 -9.07 -6.57
N CYS A 170 -2.61 -10.20 -6.22
CA CYS A 170 -2.94 -10.92 -4.99
C CYS A 170 -2.66 -10.07 -3.73
N SER A 171 -1.54 -9.33 -3.67
CA SER A 171 -1.25 -8.42 -2.56
C SER A 171 -2.20 -7.22 -2.53
N ASP A 172 -2.56 -6.64 -3.67
CA ASP A 172 -3.53 -5.53 -3.78
C ASP A 172 -4.89 -5.90 -3.16
N TYR A 173 -5.43 -7.07 -3.55
CA TYR A 173 -6.68 -7.58 -2.96
C TYR A 173 -6.54 -7.82 -1.46
N ALA A 174 -5.43 -8.42 -1.03
CA ALA A 174 -5.18 -8.67 0.39
C ALA A 174 -5.07 -7.38 1.20
N LEU A 175 -4.50 -6.31 0.63
CA LEU A 175 -4.34 -5.01 1.30
C LEU A 175 -5.68 -4.37 1.60
N ILE A 176 -6.60 -4.37 0.62
CA ILE A 176 -7.98 -3.87 0.83
C ILE A 176 -8.63 -4.62 2.00
N ILE A 177 -8.55 -5.96 2.00
CA ILE A 177 -9.14 -6.79 3.04
C ILE A 177 -8.53 -6.46 4.41
N GLN A 178 -7.21 -6.30 4.50
CA GLN A 178 -6.57 -5.96 5.77
C GLN A 178 -6.93 -4.54 6.24
N PHE A 179 -6.98 -3.55 5.35
CA PHE A 179 -7.39 -2.20 5.74
C PHE A 179 -8.84 -2.14 6.22
N VAL A 180 -9.76 -2.85 5.55
CA VAL A 180 -11.16 -2.99 6.00
C VAL A 180 -11.21 -3.68 7.36
N ARG A 181 -10.47 -4.78 7.55
CA ARG A 181 -10.41 -5.48 8.84
C ARG A 181 -9.93 -4.59 9.96
N VAL A 182 -8.84 -3.85 9.73
CA VAL A 182 -8.28 -2.91 10.72
C VAL A 182 -9.27 -1.79 11.02
N TYR A 183 -9.93 -1.22 10.01
CA TYR A 183 -10.98 -0.22 10.19
C TYR A 183 -12.11 -0.73 11.09
N LEU A 184 -12.67 -1.89 10.79
CA LEU A 184 -13.78 -2.48 11.55
C LEU A 184 -13.34 -2.84 12.98
N SER A 185 -12.15 -3.42 13.14
CA SER A 185 -11.59 -3.79 14.44
C SER A 185 -11.36 -2.55 15.32
N THR A 186 -10.72 -1.51 14.79
CA THR A 186 -10.48 -0.27 15.52
C THR A 186 -11.80 0.41 15.89
N ARG A 187 -12.78 0.47 14.97
CA ARG A 187 -14.09 1.07 15.25
C ARG A 187 -14.86 0.30 16.33
N LYS A 188 -14.80 -1.03 16.31
CA LYS A 188 -15.43 -1.87 17.33
C LYS A 188 -14.81 -1.63 18.71
N ASN A 189 -13.48 -1.70 18.81
CA ASN A 189 -12.78 -1.54 20.09
C ASN A 189 -12.97 -0.13 20.68
N LEU A 190 -13.01 0.91 19.85
CA LEU A 190 -13.34 2.26 20.31
C LEU A 190 -14.76 2.34 20.85
N ARG A 191 -15.75 1.74 20.16
CA ARG A 191 -17.13 1.72 20.64
C ARG A 191 -17.26 0.99 21.97
N GLU A 192 -16.64 -0.17 22.12
CA GLU A 192 -16.66 -0.93 23.38
C GLU A 192 -16.03 -0.14 24.53
N ALA A 193 -14.90 0.54 24.29
CA ALA A 193 -14.29 1.43 25.29
C ALA A 193 -15.22 2.59 25.70
N TYR A 194 -15.94 3.19 24.76
CA TYR A 194 -16.95 4.22 25.06
C TYR A 194 -18.16 3.65 25.82
N ASP A 195 -18.64 2.46 25.44
CA ASP A 195 -19.81 1.82 26.05
C ASP A 195 -19.51 1.36 27.50
N GLU A 196 -18.28 0.96 27.81
CA GLU A 196 -17.80 0.68 29.19
C GLU A 196 -17.70 1.95 30.06
N GLN A 197 -17.46 3.12 29.45
CA GLN A 197 -17.41 4.41 30.14
C GLN A 197 -18.79 5.02 30.42
N LEU A 198 -19.88 4.46 29.88
CA LEU A 198 -21.22 4.99 30.11
C LEU A 198 -21.61 4.84 31.60
N PRO A 199 -22.14 5.91 32.23
CA PRO A 199 -22.40 5.95 33.68
C PRO A 199 -23.42 4.90 34.18
N LEU A 200 -24.17 4.26 33.28
CA LEU A 200 -25.09 3.16 33.61
C LEU A 200 -24.36 1.83 33.88
N ASN A 201 -23.13 1.65 33.39
CA ASN A 201 -22.35 0.42 33.53
C ASN A 201 -21.30 0.47 34.66
N ASN A 202 -21.07 1.65 35.26
CA ASN A 202 -20.18 1.83 36.40
C ASN A 202 -20.99 1.92 37.70
N PRO A 203 -21.26 0.80 38.42
CA PRO A 203 -21.76 0.90 39.78
C PRO A 203 -20.69 1.62 40.61
N VAL A 204 -21.06 2.77 41.16
CA VAL A 204 -20.24 3.58 42.08
C VAL A 204 -19.76 2.66 43.20
N LEU A 205 -18.51 2.21 43.12
CA LEU A 205 -17.82 1.49 44.19
C LEU A 205 -16.73 2.41 44.76
N PRO A 206 -16.73 2.66 46.08
CA PRO A 206 -15.74 3.54 46.68
C PRO A 206 -14.39 2.85 46.76
N SER A 207 -13.39 3.51 46.17
CA SER A 207 -11.95 3.51 46.50
C SER A 207 -11.36 2.33 47.29
N ALA A 208 -10.56 1.48 46.64
CA ALA A 208 -9.35 0.91 47.24
C ALA A 208 -8.33 0.53 46.15
N SER A 209 -7.16 1.16 46.24
CA SER A 209 -5.86 0.88 45.59
C SER A 209 -5.73 -0.35 44.67
N GLN A 210 -5.35 -0.11 43.40
CA GLN A 210 -4.06 -0.52 42.79
C GLN A 210 -4.15 -0.40 41.26
N ASN A 211 -3.43 0.58 40.69
CA ASN A 211 -2.94 0.66 39.30
C ASN A 211 -3.83 0.07 38.18
N LYS A 212 -5.13 0.36 38.17
CA LYS A 212 -5.90 0.33 36.93
C LYS A 212 -5.62 1.65 36.23
N PHE A 213 -4.87 1.61 35.13
CA PHE A 213 -4.76 2.75 34.21
C PHE A 213 -6.16 3.27 33.96
N SER A 214 -6.44 4.50 34.41
CA SER A 214 -7.70 5.15 34.13
C SER A 214 -7.76 5.34 32.62
N TYR A 215 -8.68 4.62 31.96
CA TYR A 215 -8.93 4.78 30.53
C TYR A 215 -9.30 6.24 30.19
N ASP A 216 -9.81 7.00 31.18
CA ASP A 216 -10.15 8.42 31.05
C ASP A 216 -8.92 9.34 30.95
N GLU A 217 -7.73 8.92 31.42
CA GLU A 217 -6.47 9.66 31.19
C GLU A 217 -5.82 9.29 29.84
N PHE A 218 -6.16 8.13 29.27
CA PHE A 218 -5.52 7.59 28.07
C PHE A 218 -6.20 8.02 26.77
N PHE A 219 -7.51 8.26 26.80
CA PHE A 219 -8.27 8.80 25.67
C PHE A 219 -8.71 10.24 25.98
N PRO A 220 -7.84 11.25 25.76
CA PRO A 220 -8.36 12.60 25.59
C PRO A 220 -9.44 12.55 24.51
N ASN A 221 -10.47 13.36 24.67
CA ASN A 221 -11.63 13.53 23.76
C ASN A 221 -11.27 13.83 22.28
N ASN A 222 -10.01 13.68 21.87
CA ASN A 222 -9.43 13.99 20.57
C ASN A 222 -8.60 12.85 19.93
N VAL A 223 -8.50 11.63 20.49
CA VAL A 223 -7.80 10.53 19.77
C VAL A 223 -8.61 10.18 18.52
N SER A 224 -8.11 10.63 17.37
CA SER A 224 -8.92 10.84 16.17
C SER A 224 -9.29 9.54 15.46
N HIS A 225 -10.61 9.38 15.38
CA HIS A 225 -11.46 8.51 14.58
C HIS A 225 -10.80 7.45 13.66
N PRO A 226 -11.35 6.23 13.57
CA PRO A 226 -10.92 5.23 12.56
C PRO A 226 -11.11 5.71 11.11
N ASN A 227 -11.73 6.87 10.91
CA ASN A 227 -12.06 7.45 9.61
C ASN A 227 -10.82 7.77 8.77
N GLN A 228 -9.63 8.05 9.34
CA GLN A 228 -8.44 8.19 8.48
C GLN A 228 -8.10 6.89 7.74
N ILE A 229 -8.41 5.71 8.30
CA ILE A 229 -8.15 4.42 7.63
C ILE A 229 -9.00 4.29 6.34
N ILE A 230 -10.10 5.05 6.21
CA ILE A 230 -10.88 5.12 4.97
C ILE A 230 -10.01 5.60 3.80
N LEU A 231 -9.04 6.50 4.03
CA LEU A 231 -8.09 6.95 3.00
C LEU A 231 -7.25 5.78 2.46
N LEU A 232 -6.83 4.87 3.35
CA LEU A 232 -6.08 3.67 2.95
C LEU A 232 -6.95 2.74 2.11
N ILE A 233 -8.21 2.54 2.51
CA ILE A 233 -9.18 1.73 1.77
C ILE A 233 -9.43 2.33 0.38
N LEU A 234 -9.77 3.61 0.29
CA LEU A 234 -10.01 4.30 -0.98
C LEU A 234 -8.79 4.29 -1.90
N GLY A 235 -7.59 4.52 -1.34
CA GLY A 235 -6.34 4.43 -2.10
C GLY A 235 -6.12 3.02 -2.64
N SER A 236 -6.24 1.98 -1.79
CA SER A 236 -6.05 0.59 -2.24
C SER A 236 -7.06 0.12 -3.29
N ILE A 237 -8.32 0.56 -3.19
CA ILE A 237 -9.35 0.26 -4.22
C ILE A 237 -8.99 0.95 -5.54
N THR A 238 -8.58 2.23 -5.48
CA THR A 238 -8.22 3.00 -6.67
C THR A 238 -7.03 2.35 -7.39
N HIS A 239 -5.97 2.03 -6.64
CA HIS A 239 -4.79 1.31 -7.12
C HIS A 239 -5.15 -0.03 -7.77
N LEU A 240 -5.96 -0.86 -7.10
CA LEU A 240 -6.41 -2.14 -7.64
C LEU A 240 -7.18 -1.97 -8.95
N ILE A 241 -8.08 -0.99 -9.06
CA ILE A 241 -8.84 -0.72 -10.30
C ILE A 241 -7.88 -0.45 -11.46
N GLY A 242 -6.85 0.38 -11.24
CA GLY A 242 -5.83 0.64 -12.24
C GLY A 242 -5.06 -0.61 -12.64
N ASN A 243 -4.59 -1.38 -11.66
CA ASN A 243 -3.85 -2.63 -11.89
C ASN A 243 -4.69 -3.68 -12.64
N ILE A 244 -5.97 -3.83 -12.30
CA ILE A 244 -6.89 -4.72 -13.01
C ILE A 244 -7.08 -4.24 -14.45
N ALA A 245 -7.35 -2.94 -14.65
CA ALA A 245 -7.60 -2.39 -15.98
C ALA A 245 -6.41 -2.68 -16.92
N ASN A 246 -5.19 -2.36 -16.49
CA ASN A 246 -3.98 -2.58 -17.27
C ASN A 246 -3.55 -4.06 -17.35
N SER A 247 -4.12 -4.94 -16.52
CA SER A 247 -3.85 -6.38 -16.61
C SER A 247 -4.80 -7.10 -17.56
N ILE A 248 -6.07 -6.71 -17.61
CA ILE A 248 -7.08 -7.31 -18.49
C ILE A 248 -6.98 -6.72 -19.91
N TRP A 249 -6.84 -5.39 -20.01
CA TRP A 249 -6.83 -4.67 -21.29
C TRP A 249 -5.45 -4.11 -21.63
N MET A 250 -4.43 -4.98 -21.61
CA MET A 250 -3.02 -4.57 -21.77
C MET A 250 -2.68 -3.88 -23.12
N GLN A 251 -3.53 -4.04 -24.14
CA GLN A 251 -3.38 -3.38 -25.44
C GLN A 251 -4.13 -2.04 -25.52
N SER A 252 -4.82 -1.61 -24.46
CA SER A 252 -5.65 -0.40 -24.49
C SER A 252 -4.90 0.80 -23.89
N ALA A 253 -4.73 1.86 -24.68
CA ALA A 253 -4.20 3.13 -24.18
C ALA A 253 -5.06 3.70 -23.03
N LEU A 254 -6.39 3.56 -23.09
CA LEU A 254 -7.28 3.97 -22.01
C LEU A 254 -6.99 3.21 -20.72
N ALA A 255 -6.82 1.89 -20.79
CA ALA A 255 -6.49 1.08 -19.61
C ALA A 255 -5.14 1.48 -18.99
N PHE A 256 -4.16 1.80 -19.85
CA PHE A 256 -2.88 2.37 -19.42
C PHE A 256 -3.07 3.71 -18.71
N TYR A 257 -3.87 4.63 -19.27
CA TYR A 257 -4.13 5.94 -18.65
C TYR A 257 -4.86 5.80 -17.30
N VAL A 258 -5.85 4.90 -17.20
CA VAL A 258 -6.55 4.60 -15.94
C VAL A 258 -5.57 4.06 -14.90
N PHE A 259 -4.64 3.19 -15.30
CA PHE A 259 -3.59 2.69 -14.43
C PHE A 259 -2.70 3.81 -13.89
N GLN A 260 -2.16 4.68 -14.75
CA GLN A 260 -1.31 5.78 -14.28
C GLN A 260 -2.07 6.80 -13.42
N LEU A 261 -3.31 7.14 -13.81
CA LEU A 261 -4.16 8.04 -13.02
C LEU A 261 -4.55 7.44 -11.66
N SER A 262 -4.62 6.12 -11.55
CA SER A 262 -4.85 5.48 -10.25
C SER A 262 -3.68 5.72 -9.28
N TYR A 263 -2.44 5.79 -9.77
CA TYR A 263 -1.25 6.07 -8.96
C TYR A 263 -1.23 7.55 -8.53
N VAL A 264 -1.60 8.46 -9.41
CA VAL A 264 -1.81 9.90 -9.12
C VAL A 264 -2.74 10.11 -7.92
N VAL A 265 -3.74 9.25 -7.72
CA VAL A 265 -4.70 9.36 -6.61
C VAL A 265 -4.27 8.58 -5.36
N THR A 266 -3.78 7.36 -5.54
CA THR A 266 -3.48 6.42 -4.45
C THR A 266 -2.43 6.97 -3.49
N TRP A 267 -1.30 7.43 -4.03
CA TRP A 267 -0.16 7.81 -3.20
C TRP A 267 -0.40 9.08 -2.39
N PRO A 268 -1.05 10.13 -2.93
CA PRO A 268 -1.51 11.25 -2.11
C PRO A 268 -2.47 10.86 -0.99
N PHE A 269 -3.38 9.89 -1.18
CA PHE A 269 -4.22 9.40 -0.09
C PHE A 269 -3.41 8.74 1.03
N TYR A 270 -2.39 7.96 0.69
CA TYR A 270 -1.54 7.33 1.69
C TYR A 270 -0.66 8.36 2.43
N ALA A 271 -0.11 9.33 1.71
CA ALA A 271 0.61 10.45 2.34
C ALA A 271 -0.31 11.28 3.24
N TYR A 272 -1.54 11.55 2.81
CA TYR A 272 -2.52 12.29 3.61
C TYR A 272 -2.95 11.50 4.85
N TYR A 273 -3.11 10.18 4.74
CA TYR A 273 -3.30 9.32 5.91
C TYR A 273 -2.15 9.49 6.91
N ILE A 274 -0.90 9.44 6.47
CA ILE A 274 0.28 9.63 7.33
C ILE A 274 0.24 11.01 7.99
N PHE A 275 -0.13 12.06 7.25
CA PHE A 275 -0.29 13.40 7.81
C PHE A 275 -1.31 13.43 8.94
N VAL A 276 -2.52 12.92 8.69
CA VAL A 276 -3.60 12.90 9.69
C VAL A 276 -3.19 12.08 10.92
N ASP A 277 -2.57 10.91 10.71
CA ASP A 277 -2.12 10.03 11.79
C ASP A 277 -1.02 10.66 12.67
N THR A 278 -0.22 11.57 12.13
CA THR A 278 0.91 12.19 12.84
C THR A 278 0.65 13.59 13.37
N HIS A 279 -0.29 14.34 12.78
CA HIS A 279 -0.53 15.76 13.08
C HIS A 279 -1.94 16.04 13.60
N CYS A 280 -2.88 15.11 13.44
CA CYS A 280 -4.28 15.29 13.82
C CYS A 280 -4.79 14.19 14.77
N ALA A 281 -3.88 13.34 15.29
CA ALA A 281 -4.14 12.35 16.34
C ALA A 281 -3.98 12.93 17.74
#